data_AF-A0A0L6U1Q1-F1
#
_entry.id   AF-A0A0L6U1Q1-F1
#
_cell.length_a   1.000
_cell.length_b   1.000
_cell.length_c   1.000
_cell.angle_alpha   90.00
_cell.angle_beta   90.00
_cell.angle_gamma   90.00
#
_symmetry.space_group_name_H-M   'P 1'
#
loop_
_entity.id
_entity.type
_entity.pdbx_description
1 polymer ?
#
loop_
_entity_poly.entity_id
_entity_poly.type
_entity_poly.pdbx_seq_one_letter_code
_entity_poly.pdbx_strand_id
1 'polypeptide(L)' 'MNAQCIENEVIGYMAGKAIVKDEEGRWFFVEIPEEFIIAGEQIFEEDLSPLELLPKMVQSYILKEMGDR' A
#
# COMPACT_ATOMS: atom_id res chain seq x y z
N MET A 1 -12.81 18.94 -11.09
CA MET A 1 -11.66 18.04 -11.25
C MET A 1 -12.09 16.71 -10.66
N ASN A 2 -12.31 15.69 -11.49
CA ASN A 2 -12.56 14.35 -10.96
C ASN A 2 -11.19 13.85 -10.50
N ALA A 3 -11.02 13.62 -9.20
CA ALA A 3 -9.88 12.86 -8.71
C ALA A 3 -9.98 11.48 -9.40
N GLN A 4 -9.01 11.16 -10.24
CA GLN A 4 -8.93 9.83 -10.81
C GLN A 4 -8.52 8.91 -9.65
N CYS A 5 -9.43 8.03 -9.23
CA CYS A 5 -9.09 7.00 -8.26
C CYS A 5 -8.15 6.04 -8.97
N ILE A 6 -6.90 5.96 -8.51
CA ILE A 6 -5.94 5.00 -9.02
C ILE A 6 -6.24 3.69 -8.30
N GLU A 7 -6.63 2.67 -9.06
CA GLU A 7 -6.80 1.34 -8.50
C GLU A 7 -5.43 0.82 -8.02
N ASN A 8 -5.38 0.18 -6.85
CA ASN A 8 -4.15 -0.36 -6.26
C ASN A 8 -3.00 0.67 -6.19
N GLU A 9 -3.29 1.84 -5.61
CA GLU A 9 -2.35 2.95 -5.49
C GLU A 9 -1.31 2.70 -4.39
N VAL A 10 -0.04 2.92 -4.71
CA VAL A 10 1.04 2.99 -3.72
C VAL A 10 0.84 4.24 -2.87
N ILE A 11 0.54 4.04 -1.59
CA ILE A 11 0.35 5.11 -0.60
C ILE A 11 1.70 5.55 -0.01
N GLY A 12 2.67 4.64 0.04
CA GLY A 12 4.04 4.96 0.47
C GLY A 12 4.86 3.74 0.81
N TYR A 13 6.02 3.98 1.40
CA TYR A 13 6.97 2.94 1.80
C TYR A 13 7.08 2.85 3.32
N MET A 14 6.91 1.67 3.90
CA MET A 14 7.02 1.46 5.35
C MET A 14 7.38 0.02 5.68
N ALA A 15 8.14 -0.17 6.76
CA ALA A 15 8.56 -1.49 7.24
C ALA A 15 9.25 -2.34 6.14
N GLY A 16 9.99 -1.68 5.23
CA GLY A 16 10.68 -2.34 4.12
C GLY A 16 9.76 -2.85 3.01
N LYS A 17 8.56 -2.25 2.86
CA LYS A 17 7.54 -2.67 1.90
C LYS A 17 6.85 -1.44 1.30
N ALA A 18 6.48 -1.54 0.04
CA ALA A 18 5.54 -0.60 -0.54
C ALA A 18 4.13 -0.98 -0.05
N ILE A 19 3.40 0.02 0.43
CA ILE A 19 2.06 -0.11 0.98
C ILE A 19 1.08 0.41 -0.05
N VAL A 20 0.09 -0.43 -0.37
CA VAL A 20 -0.88 -0.20 -1.43
C VAL A 20 -2.28 -0.15 -0.83
N LYS A 21 -3.14 0.72 -1.38
CA LYS A 21 -4.55 0.77 -1.04
C LYS A 21 -5.38 0.75 -2.32
N ASP A 22 -6.41 -0.07 -2.35
CA ASP A 22 -7.34 -0.10 -3.48
C ASP A 22 -8.50 0.90 -3.29
N GLU A 23 -9.35 0.99 -4.30
CA GLU A 23 -10.52 1.89 -4.30
C GLU A 23 -11.59 1.51 -3.25
N GLU A 24 -11.61 0.25 -2.80
CA GLU A 24 -12.49 -0.22 -1.72
C GLU A 24 -11.91 0.10 -0.33
N GLY A 25 -10.69 0.63 -0.26
CA GLY A 25 -9.99 0.97 0.97
C GLY A 25 -9.30 -0.21 1.66
N ARG A 26 -9.16 -1.36 0.96
CA ARG A 26 -8.41 -2.52 1.44
C ARG A 26 -6.91 -2.26 1.27
N TRP A 27 -6.12 -2.81 2.19
CA TRP A 27 -4.69 -2.56 2.27
C TRP A 27 -3.88 -3.78 1.86
N PHE A 28 -2.82 -3.54 1.09
CA PHE A 28 -1.91 -4.54 0.56
C PHE A 28 -0.46 -4.09 0.74
N PHE A 29 0.46 -5.00 0.46
CA PHE A 29 1.88 -4.70 0.36
C PHE A 29 2.53 -5.41 -0.83
N VAL A 30 3.68 -4.87 -1.23
CA VAL A 30 4.58 -5.45 -2.23
C VAL A 30 6.02 -5.39 -1.72
N GLU A 31 6.78 -6.46 -2.00
CA GLU A 31 8.20 -6.58 -1.62
C GLU A 31 9.11 -6.07 -2.73
N ILE A 32 9.13 -4.75 -2.89
CA ILE A 32 9.97 -4.06 -3.87
C ILE A 32 10.94 -3.13 -3.10
N PRO A 33 12.21 -3.00 -3.50
CA PRO A 33 13.11 -2.01 -2.91
C PRO A 33 12.58 -0.57 -3.10
N GLU A 34 12.77 0.30 -2.11
CA GLU A 34 12.22 1.66 -2.09
C GLU A 34 12.64 2.49 -3.31
N GLU A 35 13.85 2.25 -3.84
CA GLU A 35 14.38 2.96 -5.00
C GLU A 35 13.64 2.65 -6.32
N PHE A 36 12.82 1.60 -6.36
CA PHE A 36 12.10 1.15 -7.56
C PHE A 36 10.59 1.40 -7.51
N ILE A 37 10.11 2.15 -6.51
CA ILE A 37 8.67 2.37 -6.34
C ILE A 37 8.38 3.75 -5.76
N ILE A 38 7.33 4.40 -6.27
CA ILE A 38 6.97 5.78 -5.91
C ILE A 38 5.49 5.84 -5.51
N ALA A 39 5.17 6.68 -4.52
CA ALA A 39 3.78 6.92 -4.16
C ALA A 39 2.97 7.51 -5.33
N GLY A 40 1.73 7.03 -5.49
CA GLY A 40 0.86 7.36 -6.63
C GLY A 40 1.03 6.43 -7.84
N GLU A 41 1.95 5.46 -7.80
CA GLU A 41 2.02 4.40 -8.81
C GLU A 41 0.90 3.36 -8.61
N GLN A 42 0.51 2.71 -9.71
CA GLN A 42 -0.46 1.60 -9.70
C GLN A 42 0.29 0.27 -9.70
N ILE A 43 -0.16 -0.66 -8.86
CA ILE A 43 0.35 -2.04 -8.82
C ILE A 43 -0.68 -3.00 -9.40
N PHE A 44 -0.21 -3.99 -10.17
CA PHE A 44 -1.08 -5.03 -10.72
C PHE A 44 -1.61 -5.94 -9.60
N GLU A 45 -2.88 -6.33 -9.69
CA GLU A 45 -3.55 -7.13 -8.66
C GLU A 45 -2.80 -8.45 -8.36
N GLU A 46 -2.17 -9.04 -9.38
CA GLU A 46 -1.45 -10.30 -9.25
C GLU A 46 -0.19 -10.21 -8.38
N ASP A 47 0.37 -9.01 -8.22
CA ASP A 47 1.57 -8.75 -7.42
C ASP A 47 1.23 -8.40 -5.96
N LEU A 48 -0.05 -8.18 -5.63
CA LEU A 48 -0.46 -7.73 -4.30
C LEU A 48 -0.49 -8.87 -3.27
N SER A 49 0.07 -8.58 -2.10
CA SER A 49 -0.10 -9.40 -0.91
C SER A 49 -1.02 -8.71 0.11
N PRO A 50 -2.07 -9.37 0.63
CA PRO A 50 -2.94 -8.78 1.65
C PRO A 50 -2.16 -8.38 2.90
N LEU A 51 -2.45 -7.20 3.45
CA LEU A 51 -1.77 -6.70 4.66
C LEU A 51 -1.93 -7.66 5.85
N GLU A 52 -3.01 -8.45 5.90
CA GLU A 52 -3.26 -9.41 6.97
C GLU A 52 -2.18 -10.50 7.11
N LEU A 53 -1.36 -10.73 6.07
CA LEU A 53 -0.25 -11.70 6.12
C LEU A 53 0.93 -11.22 6.96
N LEU A 54 1.04 -9.91 7.24
CA LEU A 54 2.09 -9.37 8.08
C LEU A 54 1.84 -9.64 9.57
N PRO A 55 2.85 -9.59 10.46
CA PRO A 55 2.60 -9.63 11.90
C PRO A 55 1.67 -8.50 12.37
N LYS A 56 0.78 -8.79 13.33
CA LYS A 56 -0.24 -7.82 13.80
C LYS A 56 0.34 -6.47 14.25
N MET A 57 1.51 -6.46 14.89
CA MET A 57 2.19 -5.22 15.27
C MET A 57 2.59 -4.37 14.05
N VAL A 58 3.00 -5.00 12.95
CA VAL A 58 3.36 -4.31 11.71
C VAL A 58 2.11 -3.76 11.03
N GLN A 59 1.02 -4.55 10.98
CA GLN A 59 -0.28 -4.09 10.48
C GLN A 59 -0.74 -2.82 11.22
N SER A 60 -0.74 -2.86 12.57
CA SER A 60 -1.15 -1.72 13.39
C SER A 60 -0.26 -0.50 13.22
N TYR A 61 1.05 -0.69 13.06
CA TYR A 61 1.98 0.41 12.80
C TYR A 61 1.68 1.09 11.46
N ILE A 62 1.52 0.33 10.37
CA ILE A 62 1.22 0.85 9.04
C ILE A 62 -0.11 1.60 9.03
N LEU A 63 -1.18 0.97 9.54
CA LEU A 63 -2.51 1.57 9.53
C LEU A 63 -2.58 2.84 10.38
N LYS A 64 -1.82 2.93 11.47
CA LYS A 64 -1.76 4.14 12.29
C LYS A 64 -1.08 5.30 11.55
N GLU A 65 -0.01 5.04 10.83
CA GLU A 65 0.78 6.09 10.19
C GLU A 65 0.22 6.52 8.81
N MET A 66 -0.46 5.60 8.12
CA MET A 66 -0.95 5.81 6.75
C MET A 66 -2.48 5.82 6.62
N GLY A 67 -3.22 5.27 7.59
CA GLY A 67 -4.68 5.12 7.52
C GLY A 67 -5.48 6.42 7.61
N ASP A 68 -4.88 7.46 8.19
CA ASP A 68 -5.50 8.79 8.39
C ASP A 68 -5.18 9.80 7.26
N ARG A 69 -4.54 9.35 6.18
CA ARG A 69 -4.15 10.19 5.02
C ARG A 69 -5.18 10.18 3.89
#